data_AF-A0A2E2KLH0-F1
#
_entry.id   AF-A0A2E2KLH0-F1
#
_cell.length_a   1.000
_cell.length_b   1.000
_cell.length_c   1.000
_cell.angle_alpha   90.00
_cell.angle_beta   90.00
_cell.angle_gamma   90.00
#
_symmetry.space_group_name_H-M   'P 1'
#
loop_
_entity.id
_entity.type
_entity.pdbx_description
1 polymer ?
#
loop_
_entity_poly.entity_id
_entity_poly.type
_entity_poly.pdbx_seq_one_letter_code
_entity_poly.pdbx_strand_id
1 'polypeptide(L)'
;MSKYACQYKIIRFAPYDETGEFANIGVALFCPASRDLKFKLAPKRFGRITSFFDAMDPAVYKGTIDHLNAELGRFQRFVDVDTPVDLAKQVFGDLMREKGSILRFSDMAVLLTEDMDDALNGLYDHHVQRKFITRTHREQHMVTRLRDTLQRFDLQKAFKQSKLTDGLHEANFPFVRGESVNPLGAIKPLAFDQKAKKGVVESADQWYVKLRSLVDANVIDPEMLLVSMADPCLADKADNDLVGGYLKRIRSDLNSLGINAVRADDAGAVNAFMQIQAGLESQTLSH
;
A
#
# COMPACT_ATOMS: atom_id res chain seq x y z
N MET A 1 11.80 15.58 -15.90
CA MET A 1 11.45 16.22 -14.61
C MET A 1 12.65 16.13 -13.68
N SER A 2 12.90 17.15 -12.84
CA SER A 2 14.05 17.20 -11.93
C SER A 2 13.74 16.48 -10.61
N LYS A 3 14.53 15.46 -10.27
CA LYS A 3 14.47 14.77 -8.97
C LYS A 3 15.17 15.59 -7.90
N TYR A 4 14.53 15.76 -6.74
CA TYR A 4 15.11 16.45 -5.59
C TYR A 4 15.64 15.42 -4.58
N ALA A 5 16.85 15.64 -4.09
CA ALA A 5 17.39 14.91 -2.95
C ALA A 5 16.86 15.54 -1.65
N CYS A 6 16.10 14.75 -0.90
CA CYS A 6 15.41 15.19 0.30
C CYS A 6 15.81 14.34 1.49
N GLN A 7 15.93 14.97 2.65
CA GLN A 7 16.27 14.34 3.91
C GLN A 7 15.01 14.10 4.72
N TYR A 8 14.91 12.97 5.39
CA TYR A 8 13.78 12.71 6.29
C TYR A 8 14.21 12.03 7.58
N LYS A 9 13.36 12.21 8.59
CA LYS A 9 13.44 11.51 9.87
C LYS A 9 12.07 11.02 10.29
N ILE A 10 12.06 9.86 10.95
CA ILE A 10 10.88 9.30 11.60
C ILE A 10 10.81 9.86 13.02
N ILE A 11 9.66 10.43 13.37
CA ILE A 11 9.38 10.98 14.69
C ILE A 11 8.81 9.87 15.57
N ARG A 12 9.42 9.65 16.72
CA ARG A 12 9.08 8.56 17.65
C ARG A 12 8.66 9.14 18.98
N PHE A 13 7.62 8.55 19.55
CA PHE A 13 7.17 8.79 20.90
C PHE A 13 7.73 7.70 21.81
N ALA A 14 8.49 8.10 22.82
CA ALA A 14 9.18 7.23 23.77
C ALA A 14 9.00 7.81 25.19
N PRO A 15 7.85 7.57 25.85
CA PRO A 15 7.54 8.17 27.14
C PRO A 15 8.36 7.57 28.30
N TYR A 16 8.96 6.39 28.10
CA TYR A 16 9.76 5.67 29.10
C TYR A 16 11.15 5.41 28.50
N ASP A 17 12.12 6.22 28.89
CA ASP A 17 13.49 6.10 28.36
C ASP A 17 14.18 4.84 28.88
N GLU A 18 13.79 4.35 30.05
CA GLU A 18 14.39 3.19 30.72
C GLU A 18 14.12 1.87 30.00
N THR A 19 12.97 1.75 29.32
CA THR A 19 12.59 0.51 28.62
C THR A 19 13.08 0.47 27.17
N GLY A 20 13.50 1.62 26.63
CA GLY A 20 13.86 1.76 25.21
C GLY A 20 12.67 1.57 24.27
N GLU A 21 11.45 1.53 24.79
CA GLU A 21 10.23 1.34 24.00
C GLU A 21 9.81 2.62 23.30
N PHE A 22 9.40 2.50 22.04
CA PHE A 22 8.95 3.65 21.27
C PHE A 22 7.89 3.27 20.24
N ALA A 23 7.14 4.28 19.81
CA ALA A 23 6.22 4.17 18.70
C ALA A 23 6.43 5.31 17.70
N ASN A 24 6.50 4.97 16.41
CA ASN A 24 6.53 5.97 15.35
C ASN A 24 5.19 6.72 15.33
N ILE A 25 5.26 8.05 15.36
CA ILE A 25 4.11 8.97 15.43
C ILE A 25 4.14 10.04 14.35
N GLY A 26 5.17 10.08 13.51
CA GLY A 26 5.22 11.04 12.42
C GLY A 26 6.44 10.88 11.52
N VAL A 27 6.44 11.68 10.47
CA VAL A 27 7.54 11.82 9.52
C VAL A 27 7.73 13.30 9.22
N ALA A 28 8.99 13.74 9.14
CA ALA A 28 9.36 15.03 8.63
C ALA A 28 10.32 14.85 7.44
N LEU A 29 10.02 15.52 6.33
CA LEU A 29 10.70 15.45 5.05
C LEU A 29 11.10 16.86 4.60
N PHE A 30 12.40 17.11 4.49
CA PHE A 30 12.97 18.38 4.10
C PHE A 30 13.75 18.26 2.80
N CYS A 31 13.50 19.14 1.83
CA CYS A 31 14.23 19.19 0.58
C CYS A 31 15.09 20.48 0.52
N PRO A 32 16.42 20.38 0.69
CA PRO A 32 17.28 21.57 0.75
C PRO A 32 17.25 22.42 -0.54
N ALA A 33 17.03 21.80 -1.70
CA ALA A 33 16.97 22.49 -2.98
C ALA A 33 15.79 23.48 -3.05
N SER A 34 14.61 23.07 -2.58
CA SER A 34 13.40 23.91 -2.55
C SER A 34 13.21 24.67 -1.24
N ARG A 35 14.03 24.39 -0.22
CA ARG A 35 13.87 24.89 1.17
C ARG A 35 12.51 24.56 1.77
N ASP A 36 11.87 23.51 1.26
CA ASP A 36 10.54 23.10 1.68
C ASP A 36 10.63 21.96 2.71
N LEU A 37 9.83 22.08 3.77
CA LEU A 37 9.63 21.04 4.78
C LEU A 37 8.17 20.62 4.72
N LYS A 38 7.94 19.32 4.54
CA LYS A 38 6.63 18.71 4.73
C LYS A 38 6.68 17.71 5.88
N PHE A 39 5.61 17.64 6.66
CA PHE A 39 5.54 16.71 7.77
C PHE A 39 4.13 16.17 7.93
N LYS A 40 4.03 14.97 8.50
CA LYS A 40 2.76 14.31 8.79
C LYS A 40 2.85 13.61 10.14
N LEU A 41 1.92 13.94 11.02
CA LEU A 41 1.83 13.39 12.37
C LEU A 41 0.61 12.50 12.52
N ALA A 42 0.71 11.55 13.45
CA ALA A 42 -0.38 10.72 13.89
C ALA A 42 -1.47 11.56 14.57
N PRO A 43 -2.74 11.12 14.49
CA PRO A 43 -3.84 11.85 15.12
C PRO A 43 -3.64 11.93 16.64
N LYS A 44 -4.18 12.98 17.26
CA LYS A 44 -4.16 13.16 18.72
C LYS A 44 -4.81 12.02 19.49
N ARG A 45 -5.78 11.34 18.86
CA ARG A 45 -6.37 10.08 19.34
C ARG A 45 -5.78 8.97 18.50
N PHE A 46 -4.71 8.35 18.99
CA PHE A 46 -4.07 7.24 18.29
C PHE A 46 -4.10 5.99 19.17
N GLY A 47 -5.05 5.11 18.90
CA GLY A 47 -5.33 3.91 19.71
C GLY A 47 -4.08 3.07 19.97
N ARG A 48 -3.17 3.00 18.99
CA ARG A 48 -1.89 2.29 19.13
C ARG A 48 -1.01 2.83 20.25
N ILE A 49 -0.98 4.14 20.47
CA ILE A 49 -0.18 4.75 21.54
C ILE A 49 -0.84 4.49 22.87
N THR A 50 -2.14 4.74 22.97
CA THR A 50 -2.89 4.54 24.22
C THR A 50 -2.95 3.08 24.66
N SER A 51 -2.89 2.12 23.72
CA SER A 51 -2.83 0.69 24.04
C SER A 51 -1.41 0.16 24.29
N PHE A 52 -0.39 0.81 23.73
CA PHE A 52 1.01 0.37 23.91
C PHE A 52 1.64 0.99 25.16
N PHE A 53 1.20 2.18 25.56
CA PHE A 53 1.62 2.87 26.77
C PHE A 53 0.38 3.15 27.65
N ASP A 54 -0.24 2.09 28.14
CA ASP A 54 -1.50 2.13 28.91
C ASP A 54 -1.37 2.84 30.27
N ALA A 55 -0.19 2.78 30.90
CA ALA A 55 0.11 3.46 32.15
C ALA A 55 0.36 4.99 32.02
N MET A 56 0.41 5.53 30.80
CA MET A 56 0.70 6.94 30.54
C MET A 56 -0.60 7.76 30.39
N ASP A 57 -0.65 8.95 31.00
CA ASP A 57 -1.75 9.90 30.78
C ASP A 57 -1.87 10.28 29.29
N PRO A 58 -3.03 10.02 28.63
CA PRO A 58 -3.28 10.39 27.24
C PRO A 58 -3.07 11.89 26.93
N ALA A 59 -3.15 12.78 27.93
CA ALA A 59 -2.87 14.19 27.78
C ALA A 59 -1.42 14.47 27.37
N VAL A 60 -0.46 13.65 27.83
CA VAL A 60 0.97 13.78 27.49
C VAL A 60 1.18 13.61 25.99
N TYR A 61 0.61 12.54 25.41
CA TYR A 61 0.70 12.31 23.97
C TYR A 61 0.03 13.42 23.15
N LYS A 62 -1.16 13.88 23.57
CA LYS A 62 -1.85 14.98 22.87
C LYS A 62 -1.03 16.27 22.89
N GLY A 63 -0.50 16.64 24.06
CA GLY A 63 0.38 17.79 24.21
C GLY A 63 1.64 17.68 23.37
N THR A 64 2.18 16.47 23.23
CA THR A 64 3.35 16.20 22.37
C THR A 64 3.04 16.44 20.89
N ILE A 65 1.90 15.95 20.40
CA ILE A 65 1.45 16.20 19.02
C ILE A 65 1.20 17.70 18.79
N ASP A 66 0.62 18.40 19.76
CA ASP A 66 0.43 19.85 19.67
C ASP A 66 1.75 20.62 19.62
N HIS A 67 2.70 20.25 20.47
CA HIS A 67 4.03 20.83 20.47
C HIS A 67 4.76 20.60 19.14
N LEU A 68 4.73 19.37 18.61
CA LEU A 68 5.33 19.04 17.31
C LEU A 68 4.71 19.84 16.17
N ASN A 69 3.38 19.95 16.10
CA ASN A 69 2.72 20.76 15.08
C ASN A 69 3.15 22.23 15.16
N ALA A 70 3.28 22.78 16.37
CA ALA A 70 3.68 24.16 16.57
C ALA A 70 5.15 24.40 16.17
N GLU A 71 6.07 23.52 16.57
CA GLU A 71 7.51 23.57 16.22
C GLU A 71 7.73 23.41 14.71
N LEU A 72 7.17 22.36 14.09
CA LEU A 72 7.34 22.10 12.67
C LEU A 72 6.65 23.17 11.82
N GLY A 73 5.49 23.65 12.24
CA GLY A 73 4.82 24.78 11.60
C GLY A 73 5.60 26.10 11.75
N ARG A 74 6.32 26.31 12.86
CA ARG A 74 7.24 27.45 12.99
C ARG A 74 8.39 27.36 12.01
N PHE A 75 8.98 26.17 11.84
CA PHE A 75 10.04 25.96 10.84
C PHE A 75 9.56 26.33 9.44
N GLN A 76 8.38 25.84 9.02
CA GLN A 76 7.80 26.15 7.70
C GLN A 76 7.58 27.65 7.46
N ARG A 77 7.44 28.45 8.52
CA ARG A 77 7.31 29.92 8.43
C ARG A 77 8.66 30.65 8.49
N PHE A 78 9.67 30.02 9.06
CA PHE A 78 10.99 30.61 9.31
C PHE A 78 11.97 30.34 8.17
N VAL A 79 11.84 29.20 7.49
CA VAL A 79 12.68 28.81 6.36
C VAL A 79 11.88 29.01 5.07
N ASP A 80 12.47 29.76 4.15
CA ASP A 80 11.91 30.08 2.84
C ASP A 80 12.97 29.93 1.74
N VAL A 81 12.61 30.32 0.51
CA VAL A 81 13.49 30.21 -0.66
C VAL A 81 14.78 31.05 -0.54
N ASP A 82 14.72 32.17 0.21
CA ASP A 82 15.82 33.11 0.39
C ASP A 82 16.77 32.67 1.51
N THR A 83 16.32 31.74 2.36
CA THR A 83 17.15 31.15 3.40
C THR A 83 18.35 30.40 2.78
N PRO A 84 19.59 30.71 3.22
CA PRO A 84 20.77 29.97 2.78
C PRO A 84 20.62 28.47 3.03
N VAL A 85 20.97 27.65 2.03
CA VAL A 85 20.76 26.19 2.07
C VAL A 85 21.39 25.56 3.30
N ASP A 86 22.61 25.98 3.65
CA ASP A 86 23.34 25.40 4.79
C ASP A 86 22.72 25.80 6.13
N LEU A 87 22.20 27.03 6.23
CA LEU A 87 21.43 27.45 7.40
C LEU A 87 20.13 26.64 7.51
N ALA A 88 19.38 26.48 6.42
CA ALA A 88 18.15 25.69 6.42
C ALA A 88 18.38 24.23 6.84
N LYS A 89 19.47 23.61 6.36
CA LYS A 89 19.90 22.27 6.79
C LYS A 89 20.27 22.23 8.27
N GLN A 90 21.00 23.22 8.77
CA GLN A 90 21.39 23.29 10.17
C GLN A 90 20.16 23.42 11.08
N VAL A 91 19.24 24.33 10.76
CA VAL A 91 17.99 24.52 11.52
C VAL A 91 17.16 23.22 11.52
N PHE A 92 17.08 22.52 10.38
CA PHE A 92 16.38 21.24 10.30
C PHE A 92 17.06 20.17 11.17
N GLY A 93 18.39 20.09 11.13
CA GLY A 93 19.18 19.19 11.96
C GLY A 93 18.97 19.45 13.45
N ASP A 94 18.98 20.71 13.87
CA ASP A 94 18.80 21.14 15.26
C ASP A 94 17.37 20.91 15.76
N LEU A 95 16.37 21.07 14.89
CA LEU A 95 14.97 20.75 15.18
C LEU A 95 14.75 19.25 15.41
N MET A 96 15.49 18.42 14.66
CA MET A 96 15.37 16.95 14.70
C MET A 96 16.46 16.27 15.54
N ARG A 97 17.11 17.03 16.43
CA ARG A 97 18.11 16.53 17.37
C ARG A 97 17.44 16.06 18.65
N GLU A 98 17.90 14.93 19.19
CA GLU A 98 17.42 14.46 20.49
C GLU A 98 17.88 15.42 21.61
N LYS A 99 16.93 15.92 22.40
CA LYS A 99 17.20 16.87 23.51
C LYS A 99 16.73 16.32 24.86
N GLY A 100 16.78 15.00 25.05
CA GLY A 100 16.39 14.35 26.31
C GLY A 100 14.90 14.46 26.64
N SER A 101 14.05 14.44 25.60
CA SER A 101 12.59 14.50 25.76
C SER A 101 11.95 13.14 25.45
N ILE A 102 10.65 13.03 25.72
CA ILE A 102 9.78 11.92 25.31
C ILE A 102 9.68 11.71 23.78
N LEU A 103 10.43 12.50 23.00
CA LEU A 103 10.57 12.39 21.56
C LEU A 103 11.96 11.86 21.20
N ARG A 104 11.96 10.84 20.36
CA ARG A 104 13.14 10.29 19.71
C ARG A 104 13.01 10.47 18.21
N PHE A 105 14.13 10.50 17.50
CA PHE A 105 14.13 10.60 16.05
C PHE A 105 14.95 9.46 15.46
N SER A 106 14.59 8.99 14.27
CA SER A 106 15.49 8.09 13.54
C SER A 106 16.78 8.80 13.15
N ASP A 107 17.74 8.00 12.69
CA ASP A 107 18.84 8.51 11.89
C ASP A 107 18.30 9.24 10.65
N MET A 108 19.08 10.21 10.19
CA MET A 108 18.74 10.97 9.00
C MET A 108 18.91 10.10 7.75
N ALA A 109 17.84 9.96 6.98
CA ALA A 109 17.85 9.22 5.73
C ALA A 109 17.62 10.18 4.55
N VAL A 110 18.05 9.76 3.36
CA VAL A 110 17.93 10.55 2.12
C VAL A 110 17.10 9.78 1.11
N LEU A 111 16.23 10.47 0.39
CA LEU A 111 15.49 9.93 -0.74
C LEU A 111 15.52 10.88 -1.93
N LEU A 112 15.30 10.34 -3.12
CA LEU A 112 15.07 11.12 -4.33
C LEU A 112 13.57 11.12 -4.62
N THR A 113 12.98 12.30 -4.79
CA THR A 113 11.57 12.42 -5.16
C THR A 113 11.33 13.52 -6.18
N GLU A 114 10.31 13.34 -7.01
CA GLU A 114 9.75 14.36 -7.90
C GLU A 114 8.57 15.07 -7.23
N ASP A 115 7.91 14.41 -6.26
CA ASP A 115 6.78 14.93 -5.49
C ASP A 115 6.98 14.67 -3.98
N MET A 116 7.04 15.75 -3.21
CA MET A 116 7.24 15.67 -1.76
C MET A 116 6.00 15.18 -0.99
N ASP A 117 4.79 15.46 -1.47
CA ASP A 117 3.55 15.00 -0.83
C ASP A 117 3.41 13.49 -0.96
N ASP A 118 3.64 12.96 -2.15
CA ASP A 118 3.61 11.51 -2.40
C ASP A 118 4.70 10.79 -1.60
N ALA A 119 5.92 11.33 -1.59
CA ALA A 119 7.01 10.77 -0.79
C ALA A 119 6.70 10.79 0.72
N LEU A 120 6.17 11.91 1.25
CA LEU A 120 5.77 12.01 2.65
C LEU A 120 4.66 11.03 2.99
N ASN A 121 3.65 10.90 2.13
CA ASN A 121 2.56 9.96 2.32
C ASN A 121 3.06 8.52 2.36
N GLY A 122 3.93 8.12 1.41
CA GLY A 122 4.55 6.80 1.38
C GLY A 122 5.37 6.48 2.63
N LEU A 123 6.21 7.43 3.08
CA LEU A 123 7.00 7.28 4.31
C LEU A 123 6.11 7.14 5.55
N TYR A 124 5.09 7.99 5.67
CA TYR A 124 4.16 7.97 6.80
C TYR A 124 3.36 6.66 6.85
N ASP A 125 2.88 6.21 5.70
CA ASP A 125 2.16 4.95 5.54
C ASP A 125 3.02 3.76 5.95
N HIS A 126 4.26 3.73 5.49
CA HIS A 126 5.21 2.69 5.82
C HIS A 126 5.58 2.72 7.32
N HIS A 127 6.09 3.84 7.83
CA HIS A 127 6.69 3.86 9.17
C HIS A 127 5.70 4.10 10.31
N VAL A 128 4.65 4.89 10.12
CA VAL A 128 3.71 5.29 11.19
C VAL A 128 2.48 4.41 11.19
N GLN A 129 1.81 4.29 10.04
CA GLN A 129 0.61 3.45 9.92
C GLN A 129 0.95 1.96 9.84
N ARG A 130 2.23 1.60 9.63
CA ARG A 130 2.64 0.21 9.39
C ARG A 130 1.75 -0.43 8.32
N LYS A 131 1.43 0.29 7.23
CA LYS A 131 0.60 -0.25 6.11
C LYS A 131 1.23 -1.49 5.44
N PHE A 132 2.46 -1.84 5.81
CA PHE A 132 3.09 -3.12 5.48
C PHE A 132 2.69 -4.30 6.40
N ILE A 133 1.99 -4.07 7.52
CA ILE A 133 1.67 -5.09 8.56
C ILE A 133 0.17 -5.46 8.61
N THR A 134 -0.74 -4.67 8.05
CA THR A 134 -2.17 -5.03 8.01
C THR A 134 -2.44 -6.04 6.89
N ARG A 135 -2.59 -7.31 7.29
CA ARG A 135 -2.92 -8.51 6.50
C ARG A 135 -4.22 -8.46 5.66
N THR A 136 -4.87 -7.31 5.58
CA THR A 136 -6.09 -7.05 4.79
C THR A 136 -5.86 -5.88 3.82
N HIS A 137 -4.70 -5.22 3.89
CA HIS A 137 -4.37 -4.04 3.10
C HIS A 137 -3.65 -4.38 1.79
N ARG A 138 -2.92 -5.50 1.67
CA ARG A 138 -2.22 -5.79 0.40
C ARG A 138 -3.20 -6.00 -0.74
N GLU A 139 -4.31 -6.71 -0.50
CA GLU A 139 -5.36 -6.82 -1.51
C GLU A 139 -5.98 -5.45 -1.83
N GLN A 140 -6.21 -4.58 -0.84
CA GLN A 140 -6.71 -3.20 -1.07
C GLN A 140 -5.72 -2.32 -1.84
N HIS A 141 -4.42 -2.46 -1.58
CA HIS A 141 -3.36 -1.78 -2.33
C HIS A 141 -3.29 -2.31 -3.77
N MET A 142 -3.44 -3.62 -3.97
CA MET A 142 -3.55 -4.20 -5.30
C MET A 142 -4.77 -3.66 -6.04
N VAL A 143 -5.93 -3.59 -5.38
CA VAL A 143 -7.13 -2.95 -5.93
C VAL A 143 -6.87 -1.49 -6.32
N THR A 144 -6.20 -0.72 -5.47
CA THR A 144 -5.88 0.69 -5.76
C THR A 144 -4.97 0.80 -6.99
N ARG A 145 -3.87 0.05 -7.03
CA ARG A 145 -2.94 0.04 -8.17
C ARG A 145 -3.59 -0.43 -9.47
N LEU A 146 -4.48 -1.42 -9.40
CA LEU A 146 -5.25 -1.89 -10.54
C LEU A 146 -6.24 -0.81 -11.01
N ARG A 147 -6.87 -0.07 -10.10
CA ARG A 147 -7.74 1.07 -10.43
C ARG A 147 -6.97 2.18 -11.14
N ASP A 148 -5.79 2.55 -10.66
CA ASP A 148 -4.93 3.54 -11.32
C ASP A 148 -4.48 3.05 -12.70
N THR A 149 -4.27 1.75 -12.86
CA THR A 149 -3.95 1.16 -14.16
C THR A 149 -5.15 1.21 -15.10
N LEU A 150 -6.35 0.84 -14.66
CA LEU A 150 -7.58 0.99 -15.43
C LEU A 150 -7.79 2.45 -15.87
N GLN A 151 -7.52 3.42 -14.99
CA GLN A 151 -7.63 4.84 -15.32
C GLN A 151 -6.66 5.26 -16.44
N ARG A 152 -5.42 4.75 -16.42
CA ARG A 152 -4.43 5.03 -17.49
C ARG A 152 -4.84 4.49 -18.87
N PHE A 153 -5.68 3.45 -18.91
CA PHE A 153 -6.23 2.87 -20.13
C PHE A 153 -7.66 3.34 -20.43
N ASP A 154 -8.17 4.35 -19.71
CA ASP A 154 -9.55 4.86 -19.79
C ASP A 154 -10.68 3.83 -19.52
N LEU A 155 -10.32 2.69 -18.90
CA LEU A 155 -11.22 1.57 -18.60
C LEU A 155 -11.95 1.72 -17.24
N GLN A 156 -11.58 2.71 -16.43
CA GLN A 156 -12.04 2.81 -15.04
C GLN A 156 -13.57 2.85 -14.91
N LYS A 157 -14.26 3.50 -15.85
CA LYS A 157 -15.73 3.63 -15.82
C LYS A 157 -16.44 2.33 -16.23
N ALA A 158 -15.80 1.53 -17.08
CA ALA A 158 -16.35 0.28 -17.61
C ALA A 158 -16.28 -0.87 -16.59
N PHE A 159 -15.25 -0.87 -15.74
CA PHE A 159 -15.08 -1.88 -14.71
C PHE A 159 -15.74 -1.47 -13.38
N LYS A 160 -16.69 -2.28 -12.92
CA LYS A 160 -17.42 -2.08 -11.67
C LYS A 160 -17.27 -3.29 -10.76
N GLN A 161 -17.49 -3.09 -9.47
CA GLN A 161 -17.57 -4.22 -8.54
C GLN A 161 -18.83 -5.03 -8.85
N SER A 162 -18.68 -6.35 -9.00
CA SER A 162 -19.79 -7.27 -9.22
C SER A 162 -19.50 -8.65 -8.63
N LYS A 163 -20.55 -9.45 -8.45
CA LYS A 163 -20.47 -10.84 -7.99
C LYS A 163 -20.66 -11.74 -9.21
N LEU A 164 -19.75 -12.70 -9.39
CA LEU A 164 -19.89 -13.77 -10.37
C LEU A 164 -20.27 -15.06 -9.64
N THR A 165 -21.17 -15.84 -10.24
CA THR A 165 -21.71 -17.07 -9.66
C THR A 165 -22.06 -18.08 -10.74
N ASP A 166 -21.81 -19.36 -10.46
CA ASP A 166 -22.29 -20.51 -11.25
C ASP A 166 -23.54 -21.18 -10.62
N GLY A 167 -24.08 -20.58 -9.55
CA GLY A 167 -25.19 -21.10 -8.75
C GLY A 167 -24.78 -21.95 -7.55
N LEU A 168 -23.55 -22.48 -7.50
CA LEU A 168 -22.99 -23.26 -6.39
C LEU A 168 -21.87 -22.51 -5.66
N HIS A 169 -21.06 -21.80 -6.42
CA HIS A 169 -19.92 -21.01 -5.98
C HIS A 169 -20.12 -19.56 -6.37
N GLU A 170 -19.89 -18.67 -5.41
CA GLU A 170 -19.90 -17.24 -5.63
C GLU A 170 -18.58 -16.57 -5.23
N ALA A 171 -18.21 -15.56 -6.02
CA ALA A 171 -17.03 -14.76 -5.79
C ALA A 171 -17.29 -13.28 -6.11
N ASN A 172 -16.87 -12.41 -5.19
CA ASN A 172 -16.90 -10.97 -5.40
C ASN A 172 -15.62 -10.53 -6.13
N PHE A 173 -15.82 -9.81 -7.23
CA PHE A 173 -14.77 -9.23 -8.06
C PHE A 173 -14.81 -7.71 -7.93
N PRO A 174 -13.67 -7.06 -7.60
CA PRO A 174 -13.61 -5.61 -7.51
C PRO A 174 -13.75 -4.93 -8.88
N PHE A 175 -13.44 -5.64 -9.97
CA PHE A 175 -13.48 -5.13 -11.32
C PHE A 175 -14.09 -6.18 -12.25
N VAL A 176 -15.28 -5.89 -12.76
CA VAL A 176 -16.01 -6.65 -13.78
C VAL A 176 -16.51 -5.65 -14.82
N ARG A 177 -16.25 -5.95 -16.09
CA ARG A 177 -16.72 -5.20 -17.24
C ARG A 177 -17.90 -5.92 -17.88
N GLY A 178 -19.00 -5.21 -18.07
CA GLY A 178 -20.26 -5.77 -18.56
C GLY A 178 -21.14 -6.30 -17.42
N GLU A 179 -22.06 -7.19 -17.77
CA GLU A 179 -23.02 -7.77 -16.83
C GLU A 179 -22.39 -8.90 -15.99
N SER A 180 -23.08 -9.31 -14.92
CA SER A 180 -22.63 -10.43 -14.07
C SER A 180 -22.75 -11.79 -14.76
N VAL A 181 -23.53 -11.87 -15.85
CA VAL A 181 -23.71 -13.07 -16.67
C VAL A 181 -22.97 -12.82 -17.98
N ASN A 182 -21.96 -13.65 -18.28
CA ASN A 182 -21.05 -13.47 -19.43
C ASN A 182 -20.34 -12.10 -19.46
N PRO A 183 -19.55 -11.75 -18.43
CA PRO A 183 -18.80 -10.50 -18.41
C PRO A 183 -17.75 -10.48 -19.53
N LEU A 184 -17.50 -9.28 -20.07
CA LEU A 184 -16.50 -9.03 -21.12
C LEU A 184 -15.07 -8.91 -20.56
N GLY A 185 -14.92 -8.98 -19.24
CA GLY A 185 -13.66 -8.92 -18.53
C GLY A 185 -13.84 -8.93 -17.03
N ALA A 186 -13.00 -9.63 -16.29
CA ALA A 186 -12.95 -9.54 -14.82
C ALA A 186 -11.52 -9.57 -14.31
N ILE A 187 -11.28 -8.88 -13.19
CA ILE A 187 -9.98 -8.83 -12.53
C ILE A 187 -10.14 -9.15 -11.06
N LYS A 188 -9.39 -10.15 -10.60
CA LYS A 188 -9.31 -10.53 -9.18
C LYS A 188 -7.89 -10.42 -8.65
N PRO A 189 -7.60 -9.42 -7.80
CA PRO A 189 -6.42 -9.46 -6.95
C PRO A 189 -6.62 -10.49 -5.84
N LEU A 190 -5.59 -11.29 -5.57
CA LEU A 190 -5.52 -12.26 -4.48
C LEU A 190 -4.27 -11.99 -3.64
N ALA A 191 -4.48 -11.61 -2.38
CA ALA A 191 -3.40 -11.54 -1.40
C ALA A 191 -3.45 -12.74 -0.44
N PHE A 192 -2.28 -13.34 -0.18
CA PHE A 192 -2.12 -14.50 0.67
C PHE A 192 -1.49 -14.12 2.02
N ASP A 193 -2.22 -13.30 2.76
CA ASP A 193 -1.72 -12.61 3.97
C ASP A 193 -2.02 -13.38 5.27
N GLN A 194 -2.51 -14.61 5.20
CA GLN A 194 -2.85 -15.40 6.37
C GLN A 194 -1.61 -15.65 7.25
N LYS A 195 -1.81 -15.61 8.58
CA LYS A 195 -0.74 -15.76 9.60
C LYS A 195 0.02 -17.07 9.52
N ALA A 196 -0.67 -18.13 9.12
CA ALA A 196 -0.19 -19.49 9.17
C ALA A 196 -0.24 -20.09 7.77
N LYS A 197 0.78 -20.90 7.43
CA LYS A 197 0.87 -21.66 6.19
C LYS A 197 -0.43 -22.37 5.82
N LYS A 198 -1.06 -23.04 6.78
CA LYS A 198 -2.35 -23.73 6.58
C LYS A 198 -3.42 -22.80 6.03
N GLY A 199 -3.56 -21.60 6.61
CA GLY A 199 -4.56 -20.63 6.16
C GLY A 199 -4.27 -20.08 4.77
N VAL A 200 -3.00 -19.93 4.38
CA VAL A 200 -2.64 -19.53 3.01
C VAL A 200 -3.05 -20.62 2.01
N VAL A 201 -2.70 -21.88 2.31
CA VAL A 201 -3.04 -23.03 1.47
C VAL A 201 -4.55 -23.17 1.32
N GLU A 202 -5.30 -23.16 2.42
CA GLU A 202 -6.77 -23.26 2.39
C GLU A 202 -7.39 -22.13 1.58
N SER A 203 -6.90 -20.89 1.73
CA SER A 203 -7.41 -19.76 0.95
C SER A 203 -7.10 -19.89 -0.54
N ALA A 204 -5.93 -20.42 -0.89
CA ALA A 204 -5.53 -20.64 -2.28
C ALA A 204 -6.34 -21.77 -2.93
N ASP A 205 -6.53 -22.89 -2.25
CA ASP A 205 -7.40 -23.99 -2.69
C ASP A 205 -8.83 -23.51 -2.92
N GLN A 206 -9.39 -22.74 -1.96
CA GLN A 206 -10.73 -22.18 -2.10
C GLN A 206 -10.87 -21.27 -3.31
N TRP A 207 -9.90 -20.40 -3.57
CA TRP A 207 -9.92 -19.54 -4.75
C TRP A 207 -9.74 -20.32 -6.05
N TYR A 208 -8.86 -21.32 -6.06
CA TYR A 208 -8.69 -22.20 -7.22
C TYR A 208 -10.00 -22.89 -7.59
N VAL A 209 -10.69 -23.51 -6.62
CA VAL A 209 -11.98 -24.16 -6.84
C VAL A 209 -13.02 -23.18 -7.38
N LYS A 210 -13.14 -21.99 -6.78
CA LYS A 210 -14.10 -20.97 -7.23
C LYS A 210 -13.82 -20.52 -8.66
N LEU A 211 -12.57 -20.17 -8.99
CA LEU A 211 -12.21 -19.68 -10.31
C LEU A 211 -12.39 -20.74 -11.38
N ARG A 212 -11.96 -21.97 -11.09
CA ARG A 212 -12.19 -23.11 -11.98
C ARG A 212 -13.68 -23.35 -12.21
N SER A 213 -14.50 -23.33 -11.16
CA SER A 213 -15.94 -23.58 -11.28
C SER A 213 -16.64 -22.52 -12.16
N LEU A 214 -16.25 -21.25 -12.03
CA LEU A 214 -16.76 -20.17 -12.90
C LEU A 214 -16.39 -20.38 -14.37
N VAL A 215 -15.18 -20.89 -14.66
CA VAL A 215 -14.75 -21.21 -16.02
C VAL A 215 -15.45 -22.45 -16.55
N ASP A 216 -15.49 -23.55 -15.78
CA ASP A 216 -16.13 -24.82 -16.14
C ASP A 216 -17.63 -24.62 -16.44
N ALA A 217 -18.29 -23.69 -15.73
CA ALA A 217 -19.70 -23.32 -15.94
C ALA A 217 -19.92 -22.28 -17.05
N ASN A 218 -18.87 -21.87 -17.78
CA ASN A 218 -18.90 -20.82 -18.80
C ASN A 218 -19.47 -19.49 -18.31
N VAL A 219 -19.28 -19.14 -17.03
CA VAL A 219 -19.71 -17.85 -16.47
C VAL A 219 -18.88 -16.72 -17.05
N ILE A 220 -17.59 -16.96 -17.30
CA ILE A 220 -16.63 -16.00 -17.88
C ILE A 220 -15.67 -16.76 -18.79
N ASP A 221 -15.32 -16.15 -19.93
CA ASP A 221 -14.24 -16.63 -20.78
C ASP A 221 -12.90 -16.57 -20.01
N PRO A 222 -12.16 -17.68 -19.87
CA PRO A 222 -10.90 -17.69 -19.11
C PRO A 222 -9.88 -16.66 -19.62
N GLU A 223 -9.84 -16.39 -20.93
CA GLU A 223 -8.93 -15.37 -21.50
C GLU A 223 -9.31 -13.94 -21.09
N MET A 224 -10.57 -13.73 -20.67
CA MET A 224 -11.09 -12.45 -20.16
C MET A 224 -11.00 -12.34 -18.63
N LEU A 225 -10.34 -13.28 -17.97
CA LEU A 225 -10.17 -13.30 -16.52
C LEU A 225 -8.70 -13.09 -16.15
N LEU A 226 -8.41 -11.97 -15.47
CA LEU A 226 -7.10 -11.67 -14.89
C LEU A 226 -7.11 -11.98 -13.38
N VAL A 227 -6.20 -12.85 -12.95
CA VAL A 227 -5.97 -13.15 -11.53
C VAL A 227 -4.58 -12.67 -11.14
N SER A 228 -4.52 -11.58 -10.38
CA SER A 228 -3.26 -10.98 -9.91
C SER A 228 -2.92 -11.55 -8.54
N MET A 229 -1.88 -12.38 -8.44
CA MET A 229 -1.52 -13.12 -7.22
C MET A 229 -0.29 -12.52 -6.54
N ALA A 230 -0.42 -12.12 -5.27
CA ALA A 230 0.71 -11.67 -4.48
C ALA A 230 1.53 -12.84 -3.91
N ASP A 231 2.82 -12.63 -3.68
CA ASP A 231 3.64 -13.59 -2.93
C ASP A 231 3.19 -13.65 -1.45
N PRO A 232 3.38 -14.81 -0.78
CA PRO A 232 3.03 -14.93 0.64
C PRO A 232 3.91 -14.01 1.49
N CYS A 233 3.41 -13.65 2.68
CA CYS A 233 4.15 -12.83 3.64
C CYS A 233 4.21 -13.51 5.02
N LEU A 234 4.62 -14.78 5.03
CA LEU A 234 4.82 -15.53 6.26
C LEU A 234 6.10 -15.06 6.95
N ALA A 235 6.09 -15.03 8.29
CA ALA A 235 7.22 -14.54 9.07
C ALA A 235 8.42 -15.49 9.03
N ASP A 236 8.16 -16.80 8.99
CA ASP A 236 9.18 -17.82 8.83
C ASP A 236 9.55 -18.00 7.35
N LYS A 237 10.85 -17.97 7.04
CA LYS A 237 11.36 -18.02 5.67
C LYS A 237 11.11 -19.38 5.01
N ALA A 238 11.29 -20.48 5.74
CA ALA A 238 11.13 -21.82 5.17
C ALA A 238 9.66 -22.09 4.83
N ASP A 239 8.74 -21.71 5.71
CA ASP A 239 7.30 -21.74 5.43
C ASP A 239 6.93 -20.81 4.28
N ASN A 240 7.51 -19.61 4.20
CA ASN A 240 7.27 -18.67 3.12
C ASN A 240 7.71 -19.22 1.76
N ASP A 241 8.90 -19.83 1.68
CA ASP A 241 9.43 -20.43 0.44
C ASP A 241 8.61 -21.65 0.01
N LEU A 242 8.24 -22.51 0.96
CA LEU A 242 7.40 -23.69 0.70
C LEU A 242 6.01 -23.30 0.16
N VAL A 243 5.36 -22.33 0.81
CA VAL A 243 4.06 -21.81 0.38
C VAL A 243 4.18 -21.05 -0.93
N GLY A 244 5.27 -20.32 -1.15
CA GLY A 244 5.56 -19.65 -2.42
C GLY A 244 5.64 -20.64 -3.58
N GLY A 245 6.28 -21.80 -3.37
CA GLY A 245 6.29 -22.90 -4.34
C GLY A 245 4.90 -23.46 -4.63
N TYR A 246 4.07 -23.63 -3.60
CA TYR A 246 2.68 -24.07 -3.75
C TYR A 246 1.84 -23.05 -4.54
N LEU A 247 1.96 -21.75 -4.25
CA LEU A 247 1.23 -20.68 -4.98
C LEU A 247 1.70 -20.55 -6.43
N LYS A 248 2.98 -20.80 -6.72
CA LYS A 248 3.49 -20.90 -8.09
C LYS A 248 2.81 -22.03 -8.87
N ARG A 249 2.56 -23.18 -8.23
CA ARG A 249 1.82 -24.28 -8.85
C ARG A 249 0.36 -23.90 -9.12
N ILE A 250 -0.35 -23.33 -8.13
CA ILE A 250 -1.73 -22.84 -8.32
C ILE A 250 -1.81 -21.85 -9.49
N ARG A 251 -0.86 -20.92 -9.59
CA ARG A 251 -0.79 -20.01 -10.75
C ARG A 251 -0.61 -20.75 -12.08
N SER A 252 0.24 -21.78 -12.12
CA SER A 252 0.41 -22.62 -13.30
C SER A 252 -0.86 -23.39 -13.65
N ASP A 253 -1.56 -23.92 -12.65
CA ASP A 253 -2.80 -24.67 -12.82
C ASP A 253 -3.90 -23.75 -13.37
N LEU A 254 -4.04 -22.52 -12.83
CA LEU A 254 -4.96 -21.52 -13.37
C LEU A 254 -4.63 -21.15 -14.82
N ASN A 255 -3.35 -20.93 -15.14
CA ASN A 255 -2.93 -20.65 -16.52
C ASN A 255 -3.24 -21.81 -17.47
N SER A 256 -3.18 -23.07 -17.00
CA SER A 256 -3.55 -24.24 -17.82
C SER A 256 -5.05 -24.31 -18.15
N LEU A 257 -5.89 -23.60 -17.38
CA LEU A 257 -7.31 -23.40 -17.67
C LEU A 257 -7.57 -22.21 -18.62
N GLY A 258 -6.52 -21.55 -19.13
CA GLY A 258 -6.62 -20.35 -19.95
C GLY A 258 -6.76 -19.04 -19.17
N ILE A 259 -6.83 -19.10 -17.84
CA ILE A 259 -6.95 -17.90 -16.99
C ILE A 259 -5.64 -17.13 -17.00
N ASN A 260 -5.67 -15.81 -17.15
CA ASN A 260 -4.47 -14.97 -17.05
C ASN A 260 -4.04 -14.83 -15.58
N ALA A 261 -3.35 -15.82 -15.02
CA ALA A 261 -2.88 -15.81 -13.64
C ALA A 261 -1.42 -15.32 -13.56
N VAL A 262 -1.22 -14.13 -13.01
CA VAL A 262 0.05 -13.39 -13.04
C VAL A 262 0.51 -13.01 -11.63
N ARG A 263 1.79 -12.62 -11.48
CA ARG A 263 2.27 -12.05 -10.21
C ARG A 263 1.73 -10.63 -10.04
N ALA A 264 1.47 -10.23 -8.80
CA ALA A 264 1.00 -8.87 -8.46
C ALA A 264 1.99 -7.75 -8.80
N ASP A 265 3.27 -8.07 -8.91
CA ASP A 265 4.34 -7.14 -9.29
C ASP A 265 4.63 -7.13 -10.81
N ASP A 266 4.03 -8.02 -11.58
CA ASP A 266 4.21 -8.10 -13.04
C ASP A 266 3.35 -7.05 -13.77
N ALA A 267 3.87 -5.82 -13.79
CA ALA A 267 3.21 -4.70 -14.47
C ALA A 267 3.06 -4.94 -15.98
N GLY A 268 3.96 -5.71 -16.60
CA GLY A 268 3.92 -5.99 -18.04
C GLY A 268 2.70 -6.83 -18.41
N ALA A 269 2.51 -7.95 -17.71
CA ALA A 269 1.36 -8.83 -17.96
C ALA A 269 0.02 -8.16 -17.62
N VAL A 270 -0.03 -7.38 -16.53
CA VAL A 270 -1.23 -6.59 -16.19
C VAL A 270 -1.54 -5.57 -17.30
N ASN A 271 -0.55 -4.82 -17.78
CA ASN A 271 -0.77 -3.84 -18.85
C ASN A 271 -1.21 -4.50 -20.16
N ALA A 272 -0.66 -5.66 -20.51
CA ALA A 272 -1.06 -6.41 -21.70
C ALA A 272 -2.55 -6.81 -21.65
N PHE A 273 -3.03 -7.29 -20.50
CA PHE A 273 -4.45 -7.57 -20.29
C PHE A 273 -5.32 -6.30 -20.46
N MET A 274 -4.87 -5.17 -19.91
CA MET A 274 -5.61 -3.90 -20.04
C MET A 274 -5.67 -3.41 -21.48
N GLN A 275 -4.61 -3.60 -22.27
CA GLN A 275 -4.60 -3.28 -23.70
C GLN A 275 -5.65 -4.08 -24.48
N ILE A 276 -5.77 -5.38 -24.19
CA ILE A 276 -6.81 -6.24 -24.80
C ILE A 276 -8.20 -5.70 -24.46
N GLN A 277 -8.45 -5.36 -23.19
CA GLN A 277 -9.74 -4.85 -22.74
C GLN A 277 -10.10 -3.49 -23.37
N ALA A 278 -9.12 -2.57 -23.51
CA ALA A 278 -9.30 -1.28 -24.17
C ALA A 278 -9.59 -1.42 -25.68
N GLY A 279 -8.92 -2.37 -26.34
CA GLY A 279 -9.20 -2.69 -27.74
C GLY A 279 -10.64 -3.18 -27.96
N LEU A 280 -11.13 -4.04 -27.06
CA LEU A 280 -12.51 -4.51 -27.08
C LEU A 280 -13.53 -3.41 -26.80
N GLU A 281 -13.25 -2.51 -25.84
CA GLU A 281 -14.15 -1.37 -25.53
C GLU A 281 -14.31 -0.42 -26.71
N SER A 282 -13.21 -0.11 -27.42
CA SER A 282 -13.23 0.75 -28.60
C SER A 282 -14.11 0.19 -29.72
N GLN A 283 -14.15 -1.14 -29.89
CA GLN A 283 -15.04 -1.80 -30.85
C GLN A 283 -16.51 -1.74 -30.42
N THR A 284 -16.79 -1.72 -29.12
CA THR A 284 -18.16 -1.69 -28.59
C THR A 284 -18.79 -0.29 -28.70
N LEU A 285 -17.98 0.78 -28.68
CA LEU A 285 -18.42 2.17 -28.84
C LEU A 285 -18.55 2.61 -30.32
N SER A 286 -18.08 1.79 -31.27
CA SER A 286 -18.11 2.07 -32.71
C SER A 286 -19.37 1.51 -33.41
N HIS A 287 -20.29 0.91 -32.64
CA HIS A 287 -21.57 0.36 -33.07
C HIS A 287 -22.71 1.00 -32.29
#